data_AF-A0A2D9Q4U0-F1
#
_entry.id   AF-A0A2D9Q4U0-F1
#
_cell.length_a   1.000
_cell.length_b   1.000
_cell.length_c   1.000
_cell.angle_alpha   90.00
_cell.angle_beta   90.00
_cell.angle_gamma   90.00
#
_symmetry.space_group_name_H-M   'P 1'
#
loop_
_entity.id
_entity.type
_entity.pdbx_description
1 polymer ?
#
loop_
_entity_poly.entity_id
_entity_poly.type
_entity_poly.pdbx_seq_one_letter_code
_entity_poly.pdbx_strand_id
1 'polypeptide(L)'
;MNEEVARVDSSTYPFLAHATPRPGQLEMIQDGIKALAGGGFHLAAAPTGIGKTAASLAAALEVAGRSSQKKTVFFLTSRQTQHRIVVDTVRRINQRRQGMMPVRLVDMVGQAGMCVQP
;
A
#
# COMPACT_ATOMS: atom_id res chain seq x y z
N MET A 1 -2.92 -15.22 25.04
CA MET A 1 -1.66 -14.62 24.57
C MET A 1 -2.00 -13.18 24.24
N ASN A 2 -1.59 -12.24 25.09
CA ASN A 2 -1.98 -10.83 24.97
C ASN A 2 -1.23 -10.22 23.77
N GLU A 3 -1.93 -10.02 22.65
CA GLU A 3 -1.40 -9.20 21.57
C GLU A 3 -1.49 -7.74 22.02
N GLU A 4 -0.40 -7.23 22.60
CA GLU A 4 -0.18 -5.80 22.73
C GLU A 4 -0.25 -5.19 21.33
N VAL A 5 -1.32 -4.45 21.08
CA VAL A 5 -1.58 -3.77 19.83
C VAL A 5 -0.61 -2.59 19.71
N ALA A 6 0.61 -2.86 19.23
CA ALA A 6 1.63 -1.84 19.02
C ALA A 6 1.11 -0.79 18.04
N ARG A 7 0.83 0.42 18.55
CA ARG A 7 0.58 1.59 17.70
C ARG A 7 1.92 1.98 17.07
N VAL A 8 1.94 2.02 15.74
CA VAL A 8 3.16 2.32 15.00
C VAL A 8 3.19 3.77 14.60
N ASP A 9 4.29 4.45 14.93
CA ASP A 9 4.53 5.82 14.53
C ASP A 9 4.71 5.92 13.00
N SER A 10 4.04 6.91 12.42
CA SER A 10 4.22 7.33 11.03
C SER A 10 5.65 7.70 10.67
N SER A 11 6.50 8.08 11.62
CA SER A 11 7.92 8.37 11.35
C SER A 11 8.66 7.13 10.83
N THR A 12 8.35 5.94 11.35
CA THR A 12 9.00 4.67 10.98
C THR A 12 8.35 4.02 9.76
N TYR A 13 7.01 4.09 9.64
CA TYR A 13 6.26 3.54 8.51
C TYR A 13 5.35 4.60 7.90
N PRO A 14 5.91 5.49 7.08
CA PRO A 14 5.20 6.70 6.67
C PRO A 14 4.07 6.39 5.67
N PHE A 15 4.06 5.20 5.04
CA PHE A 15 2.98 4.77 4.13
C PHE A 15 2.01 3.74 4.75
N LEU A 16 1.97 3.61 6.08
CA LEU A 16 1.02 2.71 6.75
C LEU A 16 -0.40 3.31 6.71
N ALA A 17 -1.36 2.55 6.16
CA ALA A 17 -2.74 3.02 5.98
C ALA A 17 -3.57 3.07 7.28
N HIS A 18 -3.19 2.31 8.30
CA HIS A 18 -3.90 2.22 9.58
C HIS A 18 -2.92 2.44 10.74
N ALA A 19 -3.35 3.06 11.85
CA ALA A 19 -2.48 3.30 13.01
C ALA A 19 -1.97 2.01 13.66
N THR A 20 -2.79 0.97 13.56
CA THR A 20 -2.54 -0.35 14.10
C THR A 20 -2.37 -1.32 12.94
N PRO A 21 -1.17 -1.85 12.70
CA PRO A 21 -0.98 -2.92 11.74
C PRO A 21 -1.57 -4.23 12.29
N ARG A 22 -1.96 -5.12 11.37
CA ARG A 22 -2.40 -6.48 11.73
C ARG A 22 -1.17 -7.38 11.97
N PRO A 23 -1.30 -8.50 12.72
CA PRO A 23 -0.22 -9.47 12.89
C PRO A 23 0.38 -9.89 11.53
N GLY A 24 1.71 -9.88 11.42
CA GLY A 24 2.45 -10.18 10.17
C GLY A 24 2.42 -9.11 9.08
N GLN A 25 1.64 -8.03 9.23
CA GLN A 25 1.57 -6.98 8.21
C GLN A 25 2.89 -6.19 8.11
N LEU A 26 3.53 -5.90 9.25
CA LEU A 26 4.82 -5.19 9.27
C LEU A 26 5.94 -6.04 8.67
N GLU A 27 5.96 -7.34 8.96
CA GLU A 27 6.90 -8.31 8.38
C GLU A 27 6.80 -8.30 6.86
N MET A 28 5.58 -8.42 6.31
CA MET A 28 5.35 -8.34 4.86
C MET A 28 5.80 -6.99 4.26
N ILE A 29 5.66 -5.89 4.99
CA ILE A 29 6.15 -4.57 4.54
C ILE A 29 7.69 -4.58 4.50
N GLN A 30 8.35 -5.04 5.56
CA GLN A 30 9.80 -5.06 5.68
C GLN A 30 10.44 -5.95 4.60
N ASP A 31 9.91 -7.15 4.41
CA ASP A 31 10.39 -8.10 3.39
C ASP A 31 10.17 -7.53 1.98
N GLY A 32 9.02 -6.90 1.75
CA GLY A 32 8.73 -6.19 0.50
C GLY A 32 9.73 -5.06 0.22
N ILE A 33 10.02 -4.22 1.22
CA ILE A 33 11.00 -3.13 1.10
C ILE A 33 12.38 -3.69 0.78
N LYS A 34 12.83 -4.71 1.53
CA LYS A 34 14.14 -5.33 1.35
C LYS A 34 14.31 -5.89 -0.06
N ALA A 35 13.33 -6.64 -0.55
CA ALA A 35 13.36 -7.22 -1.89
C ALA A 35 13.37 -6.14 -2.98
N LEU A 36 12.45 -5.16 -2.90
CA LEU A 36 12.30 -4.12 -3.92
C LEU A 36 13.48 -3.13 -3.93
N ALA A 37 14.05 -2.81 -2.77
CA ALA A 37 15.23 -1.95 -2.66
C ALA A 37 16.47 -2.60 -3.29
N GLY A 38 16.58 -3.93 -3.23
CA GLY A 38 17.61 -4.71 -3.91
C GLY A 38 17.35 -4.96 -5.40
N GLY A 39 16.27 -4.42 -5.98
CA GLY A 39 15.87 -4.65 -7.36
C GLY A 39 15.30 -6.05 -7.64
N GLY A 40 14.96 -6.80 -6.60
CA GLY A 40 14.38 -8.14 -6.68
C GLY A 40 12.86 -8.16 -6.56
N PHE A 41 12.33 -9.35 -6.31
CA PHE A 41 10.89 -9.62 -6.21
C PHE A 41 10.56 -10.23 -4.84
N HIS A 42 9.38 -9.91 -4.31
CA HIS A 42 8.86 -10.50 -3.08
C HIS A 42 7.62 -11.33 -3.40
N LEU A 43 7.70 -12.65 -3.16
CA LEU A 43 6.57 -13.57 -3.27
C LEU A 43 6.09 -13.93 -1.87
N ALA A 44 4.85 -13.55 -1.54
CA ALA A 44 4.28 -13.76 -0.22
C ALA A 44 3.03 -14.64 -0.27
N ALA A 45 3.04 -15.72 0.50
CA ALA A 45 1.84 -16.48 0.83
C ALA A 45 1.31 -15.96 2.17
N ALA A 46 0.30 -15.09 2.12
CA ALA A 46 -0.26 -14.49 3.33
C ALA A 46 -1.78 -14.67 3.39
N PRO A 47 -2.37 -14.94 4.57
CA PRO A 47 -3.80 -15.21 4.71
C PRO A 47 -4.66 -14.02 4.29
N THR A 48 -5.93 -14.28 3.98
CA THR A 48 -6.91 -13.20 3.76
C THR A 48 -7.06 -12.38 5.04
N GLY A 49 -7.38 -11.09 4.89
CA GLY A 49 -7.54 -10.21 6.05
C GLY A 49 -6.25 -9.72 6.72
N ILE A 50 -5.04 -10.19 6.37
CA ILE A 50 -3.78 -9.65 6.94
C ILE A 50 -3.48 -8.20 6.49
N GLY A 51 -4.16 -7.72 5.45
CA GLY A 51 -3.92 -6.40 4.87
C GLY A 51 -2.85 -6.38 3.77
N LYS A 52 -2.77 -7.44 2.95
CA LYS A 52 -1.84 -7.58 1.82
C LYS A 52 -1.77 -6.34 0.93
N THR A 53 -2.91 -5.77 0.55
CA THR A 53 -2.98 -4.57 -0.29
C THR A 53 -2.28 -3.38 0.36
N ALA A 54 -2.55 -3.12 1.64
CA ALA A 54 -1.90 -2.03 2.36
C ALA A 54 -0.41 -2.29 2.59
N ALA A 55 -0.03 -3.54 2.86
CA ALA A 55 1.37 -3.90 3.04
C ALA A 55 2.19 -3.73 1.76
N SER A 56 1.71 -4.27 0.63
CA SER A 56 2.42 -4.16 -0.64
C SER A 56 2.48 -2.73 -1.17
N LEU A 57 1.41 -1.94 -1.01
CA LEU A 57 1.43 -0.51 -1.32
C LEU A 57 2.44 0.25 -0.47
N ALA A 58 2.45 0.02 0.85
CA ALA A 58 3.37 0.68 1.76
C ALA A 58 4.83 0.39 1.36
N ALA A 59 5.17 -0.87 1.12
CA ALA A 59 6.51 -1.27 0.70
C ALA A 59 6.92 -0.64 -0.65
N ALA A 60 6.04 -0.69 -1.65
CA ALA A 60 6.33 -0.13 -2.97
C ALA A 60 6.50 1.40 -2.93
N LEU A 61 5.63 2.11 -2.20
CA LEU A 61 5.70 3.57 -2.05
C LEU A 61 6.93 4.01 -1.26
N GLU A 62 7.34 3.26 -0.24
CA GLU A 62 8.57 3.49 0.52
C GLU A 62 9.79 3.45 -0.42
N VAL A 63 9.92 2.38 -1.20
CA VAL A 63 11.05 2.21 -2.13
C VAL A 63 11.00 3.22 -3.27
N ALA A 64 9.81 3.56 -3.78
CA ALA A 64 9.64 4.60 -4.79
C ALA A 64 10.03 5.98 -4.26
N GLY A 65 9.63 6.32 -3.03
CA GLY A 65 9.88 7.61 -2.40
C GLY A 65 11.34 7.84 -2.00
N ARG A 66 12.11 6.76 -1.75
CA ARG A 66 13.55 6.82 -1.46
C ARG A 66 14.43 6.85 -2.71
N SER A 67 13.85 6.64 -3.90
CA SER A 67 14.64 6.59 -5.13
C SER A 67 15.03 8.00 -5.60
N SER A 68 16.27 8.16 -6.06
CA SER A 68 16.75 9.41 -6.69
C SER A 68 16.04 9.70 -8.02
N GLN A 69 15.52 8.66 -8.68
CA GLN A 69 14.71 8.78 -9.88
C GLN A 69 13.23 8.64 -9.54
N LYS A 70 12.40 9.42 -10.22
CA LYS A 70 10.94 9.34 -10.04
C LYS A 70 10.44 7.97 -10.53
N LYS A 71 9.88 7.19 -9.60
CA LYS A 71 9.23 5.90 -9.90
C LYS A 71 7.72 6.01 -9.86
N THR A 72 7.06 5.24 -10.72
CA THR A 72 5.59 5.07 -10.72
C THR A 72 5.25 3.67 -10.23
N VAL A 73 4.40 3.57 -9.21
CA VAL A 73 3.89 2.27 -8.74
C VAL A 73 2.70 1.88 -9.61
N PHE A 74 2.85 0.79 -10.37
CA PHE A 74 1.77 0.21 -11.15
C PHE A 74 1.14 -0.94 -10.37
N PHE A 75 -0.06 -0.75 -9.85
CA PHE A 75 -0.73 -1.71 -8.98
C PHE A 75 -1.78 -2.51 -9.74
N LEU A 76 -1.62 -3.83 -9.77
CA LEU A 76 -2.50 -4.74 -10.49
C LEU A 76 -3.44 -5.47 -9.52
N THR A 77 -4.72 -5.57 -9.89
CA THR A 77 -5.69 -6.39 -9.17
C THR A 77 -6.45 -7.27 -10.16
N SER A 78 -7.01 -8.38 -9.69
CA SER A 78 -7.71 -9.32 -10.58
C SER A 78 -9.15 -8.92 -10.86
N ARG A 79 -9.74 -8.04 -10.06
CA ARG A 79 -11.15 -7.64 -10.16
C ARG A 79 -11.31 -6.15 -9.92
N GLN A 80 -12.17 -5.52 -10.71
CA GLN A 80 -12.51 -4.09 -10.58
C GLN A 80 -12.97 -3.72 -9.16
N THR A 81 -13.73 -4.58 -8.47
CA THR A 81 -14.15 -4.34 -7.08
C THR A 81 -12.98 -4.16 -6.11
N GLN A 82 -11.80 -4.71 -6.41
CA GLN A 82 -10.60 -4.57 -5.61
C GLN A 82 -9.89 -3.22 -5.83
N HIS A 83 -10.16 -2.53 -6.94
CA HIS A 83 -9.60 -1.20 -7.20
C HIS A 83 -10.03 -0.22 -6.10
N ARG A 84 -11.29 -0.30 -5.67
CA ARG A 84 -11.81 0.51 -4.56
C ARG A 84 -11.00 0.33 -3.27
N ILE A 85 -10.54 -0.89 -2.97
CA ILE A 85 -9.70 -1.17 -1.80
C ILE A 85 -8.36 -0.41 -1.93
N VAL A 86 -7.76 -0.41 -3.11
CA VAL A 86 -6.50 0.32 -3.41
C VAL A 86 -6.70 1.82 -3.24
N VAL A 87 -7.75 2.38 -3.87
CA VAL A 87 -8.08 3.82 -3.80
C VAL A 87 -8.29 4.26 -2.35
N ASP A 88 -9.11 3.53 -1.58
CA ASP A 88 -9.38 3.86 -0.18
C ASP A 88 -8.15 3.70 0.69
N THR A 89 -7.27 2.74 0.39
CA THR A 89 -5.98 2.59 1.08
C THR A 89 -5.09 3.81 0.85
N VAL A 90 -4.96 4.30 -0.39
CA VAL A 90 -4.17 5.50 -0.70
C VAL A 90 -4.75 6.75 -0.03
N ARG A 91 -6.08 6.90 0.00
CA ARG A 91 -6.74 7.98 0.74
C ARG A 91 -6.39 7.96 2.22
N ARG A 92 -6.43 6.79 2.87
CA ARG A 92 -6.06 6.63 4.29
C ARG A 92 -4.57 6.93 4.55
N ILE A 93 -3.69 6.54 3.64
CA ILE A 93 -2.26 6.89 3.70
C ILE A 93 -2.10 8.41 3.68
N ASN A 94 -2.74 9.11 2.74
CA ASN A 94 -2.67 10.57 2.65
C ASN A 94 -3.25 11.27 3.89
N GLN A 95 -4.34 10.74 4.46
CA GLN A 95 -4.91 11.26 5.70
C GLN A 95 -3.93 11.18 6.88
N ARG A 96 -3.09 10.14 6.93
CA ARG A 96 -2.08 9.97 7.99
C ARG A 96 -0.81 10.79 7.74
N ARG A 97 -0.55 11.18 6.50
CA ARG A 97 0.64 11.96 6.09
C ARG A 97 0.32 13.44 5.89
N GLN A 98 -0.42 14.05 6.81
CA GLN A 98 -0.75 15.47 6.70
C GLN A 98 0.52 16.33 6.69
N GLY A 99 0.55 17.35 5.84
CA GLY A 99 1.73 18.22 5.65
C GLY A 99 2.81 17.64 4.72
N MET A 100 2.65 16.39 4.24
CA MET A 100 3.53 15.81 3.22
C MET A 100 2.90 15.92 1.83
N MET A 101 3.73 15.81 0.78
CA MET A 101 3.21 15.67 -0.58
C MET A 101 2.31 14.42 -0.69
N PRO A 102 1.08 14.55 -1.20
CA PRO A 102 0.15 13.42 -1.25
C PRO A 102 0.55 12.39 -2.30
N VAL A 103 0.30 11.12 -2.00
CA VAL A 103 0.35 10.04 -2.98
C VAL A 103 -0.81 10.24 -3.95
N ARG A 104 -0.49 10.49 -5.23
CA ARG A 104 -1.47 10.58 -6.31
C ARG A 104 -1.71 9.20 -6.90
N LEU A 105 -2.96 8.91 -7.24
CA LEU A 105 -3.39 7.66 -7.84
C LEU A 105 -4.32 7.96 -9.01
N VAL A 106 -4.15 7.20 -10.09
CA VAL A 106 -5.11 7.12 -11.19
C VAL A 106 -5.65 5.70 -11.20
N ASP A 107 -6.96 5.57 -11.20
CA ASP A 107 -7.64 4.28 -11.32
C ASP A 107 -8.00 4.03 -12.79
N MET A 108 -7.58 2.89 -13.33
CA MET A 108 -7.83 2.52 -14.72
C MET A 108 -8.87 1.41 -14.77
N VAL A 109 -10.07 1.74 -15.24
CA VAL A 109 -11.19 0.81 -15.37
C VAL A 109 -11.68 0.80 -16.83
N GLY A 110 -12.30 -0.31 -17.25
CA GLY A 110 -12.76 -0.46 -18.63
C GLY A 110 -13.82 0.58 -19.03
N GLN A 111 -13.98 0.83 -20.33
CA GLN A 111 -14.87 1.87 -20.87
C GLN A 111 -16.29 1.82 -20.29
N ALA A 112 -16.91 0.63 -20.23
CA ALA A 112 -18.24 0.46 -19.66
C ALA A 112 -18.32 0.85 -18.18
N GLY A 113 -17.22 0.71 -17.43
CA GLY A 113 -17.13 1.13 -16.02
C GLY A 113 -16.86 2.63 -15.83
N MET A 114 -16.48 3.35 -16.88
CA MET A 114 -16.26 4.81 -16.87
C MET A 114 -17.41 5.61 -17.45
N CYS A 115 -18.33 4.96 -18.17
CA CYS A 115 -19.38 5.67 -18.90
C CYS A 115 -20.42 6.25 -17.93
N VAL A 116 -20.49 7.57 -17.85
CA VAL A 116 -21.53 8.30 -17.11
C VAL A 116 -22.89 8.28 -17.82
N GLN A 117 -22.90 7.95 -19.13
CA GLN A 117 -24.10 7.72 -19.94
C GLN A 117 -23.91 6.41 -20.72
N PRO A 118 -24.50 5.29 -20.27
CA PRO A 118 -24.31 3.98 -20.90
C PRO A 118 -24.89 3.92 -22.32
#